data_AF-A0A5P3XAJ2-F1
#
_entry.id   AF-A0A5P3XAJ2-F1
#
_cell.length_a   1.000
_cell.length_b   1.000
_cell.length_c   1.000
_cell.angle_alpha   90.00
_cell.angle_beta   90.00
_cell.angle_gamma   90.00
#
_symmetry.space_group_name_H-M   'P 1'
#
loop_
_entity.id
_entity.type
_entity.pdbx_description
1 polymer ?
#
loop_
_entity_poly.entity_id
_entity_poly.type
_entity_poly.pdbx_seq_one_letter_code
_entity_poly.pdbx_strand_id
1 'polypeptide(L)'
;MKELLLDVATVYYGDIDMSNPDNFTTILTEEKVLGVTRGGLKVEAKPNIREIEFDGRNGKKIAGMDRILGWEVKAETEALEATPTVFTANGFVKDSTSSTKFDKYVPGEKLTHKDLVLVGKLYKSDQPCIIHIKNAYSGEGLAFEQKDGEEAGFKMAFVGAYTIGSDEMPIDVYYPKAPTK
;
A
#
# COMPACT_ATOMS: atom_id res chain seq x y z
N MET A 1 -10.18 0.03 -25.93
CA MET A 1 -11.14 0.82 -25.13
C MET A 1 -10.30 1.61 -24.13
N LYS A 2 -10.56 2.90 -23.87
CA LYS A 2 -9.78 3.64 -22.86
C LYS A 2 -10.33 3.27 -21.49
N GLU A 3 -9.64 2.35 -20.81
CA GLU A 3 -9.96 1.94 -19.44
C GLU A 3 -9.34 3.00 -18.51
N LEU A 4 -10.19 3.89 -18.00
CA LEU A 4 -9.79 4.94 -17.07
C LEU A 4 -10.04 4.45 -15.65
N LEU A 5 -9.03 4.54 -14.79
CA LEU A 5 -9.16 4.30 -13.36
C LEU A 5 -9.59 5.64 -12.73
N LEU A 6 -10.85 5.76 -12.30
CA LEU A 6 -11.44 7.02 -11.82
C LEU A 6 -12.29 6.74 -10.57
N ASP A 7 -11.85 7.15 -9.38
CA ASP A 7 -12.04 8.51 -8.82
C ASP A 7 -11.80 8.49 -7.30
N VAL A 8 -11.93 7.32 -6.67
CA VAL A 8 -11.69 7.11 -5.25
C VAL A 8 -11.14 5.70 -5.06
N ALA A 9 -10.01 5.59 -4.36
CA ALA A 9 -9.50 4.31 -3.91
C ALA A 9 -9.68 4.24 -2.39
N THR A 10 -10.38 3.20 -1.92
CA THR A 10 -10.42 2.91 -0.49
C THR A 10 -9.15 2.19 -0.10
N VAL A 11 -8.54 2.63 1.00
CA VAL A 11 -7.27 2.08 1.49
C VAL A 11 -7.53 1.31 2.77
N TYR A 12 -7.07 0.06 2.77
CA TYR A 12 -7.18 -0.86 3.88
C TYR A 12 -5.78 -1.21 4.38
N TYR A 13 -5.61 -1.30 5.70
CA TYR A 13 -4.37 -1.71 6.34
C TYR A 13 -4.64 -2.73 7.44
N GLY A 14 -4.00 -3.90 7.36
CA GLY A 14 -4.18 -4.94 8.36
C GLY A 14 -3.74 -6.32 7.89
N ASP A 15 -4.08 -7.37 8.66
CA ASP A 15 -3.88 -8.74 8.20
C ASP A 15 -4.96 -9.09 7.16
N ILE A 16 -4.56 -9.28 5.91
CA ILE A 16 -5.45 -9.43 4.77
C ILE A 16 -5.04 -10.66 3.95
N ASP A 17 -5.92 -11.65 3.85
CA ASP A 17 -5.70 -12.83 3.03
C ASP A 17 -6.42 -12.67 1.68
N MET A 18 -5.65 -12.40 0.62
CA MET A 18 -6.14 -12.28 -0.76
C MET A 18 -6.05 -13.58 -1.57
N SER A 19 -5.90 -14.75 -0.92
CA SER A 19 -5.85 -16.04 -1.61
C SER A 19 -7.05 -16.31 -2.51
N ASN A 20 -8.22 -15.74 -2.19
CA ASN A 20 -9.39 -15.70 -3.06
C ASN A 20 -9.90 -14.25 -3.23
N PRO A 21 -9.53 -13.55 -4.31
CA PRO A 21 -9.91 -12.16 -4.53
C PRO A 21 -11.42 -11.96 -4.76
N ASP A 22 -12.19 -13.01 -5.10
CA ASP A 22 -13.64 -12.90 -5.30
C ASP A 22 -14.38 -12.52 -4.00
N ASN A 23 -13.77 -12.80 -2.84
CA ASN A 23 -14.31 -12.52 -1.51
C ASN A 23 -13.78 -11.21 -0.91
N PHE A 24 -13.14 -10.33 -1.70
CA PHE A 24 -12.47 -9.14 -1.17
C PHE A 24 -13.38 -8.28 -0.27
N THR A 25 -14.68 -8.20 -0.56
CA THR A 25 -15.64 -7.41 0.23
C THR A 25 -15.87 -7.95 1.65
N THR A 26 -15.69 -9.26 1.89
CA THR A 26 -15.83 -9.84 3.23
C THR A 26 -14.52 -9.77 4.03
N ILE A 27 -13.38 -9.75 3.33
CA ILE A 27 -12.04 -9.69 3.91
C ILE A 27 -11.68 -8.25 4.32
N LEU A 28 -12.09 -7.28 3.50
CA LEU A 28 -11.83 -5.86 3.67
C LEU A 28 -12.95 -5.20 4.49
N THR A 29 -12.92 -5.43 5.80
CA THR A 29 -13.89 -4.89 6.75
C THR A 29 -13.62 -3.41 7.09
N GLU A 30 -14.64 -2.71 7.58
CA GLU A 30 -14.54 -1.30 7.98
C GLU A 30 -13.45 -1.03 9.02
N GLU A 31 -13.18 -1.99 9.91
CA GLU A 31 -12.12 -1.87 10.93
C GLU A 31 -10.71 -1.73 10.34
N LYS A 32 -10.50 -2.22 9.12
CA LYS A 32 -9.22 -2.16 8.41
C LYS A 32 -9.08 -0.89 7.57
N VAL A 33 -10.14 -0.08 7.44
CA VAL A 33 -10.11 1.14 6.63
C VAL A 33 -9.24 2.18 7.33
N LEU A 34 -8.27 2.75 6.60
CA LEU A 34 -7.43 3.83 7.13
C LEU A 34 -8.21 5.15 7.30
N GLY A 35 -9.28 5.33 6.55
CA GLY A 35 -10.19 6.47 6.59
C GLY A 35 -10.40 7.09 5.20
N VAL A 36 -11.08 8.23 5.17
CA VAL A 36 -11.17 9.04 3.95
C VAL A 36 -9.81 9.63 3.63
N THR A 37 -9.32 9.42 2.41
CA THR A 37 -8.03 9.93 1.94
C THR A 37 -8.17 11.19 1.10
N ARG A 38 -7.24 12.13 1.23
CA ARG A 38 -7.16 13.35 0.39
C ARG A 38 -6.00 13.24 -0.60
N GLY A 39 -6.20 13.70 -1.83
CA GLY A 39 -5.15 13.69 -2.86
C GLY A 39 -4.91 12.33 -3.51
N GLY A 40 -5.72 11.32 -3.18
CA GLY A 40 -5.59 9.97 -3.71
C GLY A 40 -4.47 9.19 -3.03
N LEU A 41 -3.96 8.18 -3.73
CA LEU A 41 -2.91 7.29 -3.26
C LEU A 41 -1.93 7.03 -4.38
N LYS A 42 -0.66 7.28 -4.08
CA LYS A 42 0.46 7.10 -5.00
C LYS A 42 1.16 5.79 -4.69
N VAL A 43 1.11 4.85 -5.62
CA VAL A 43 1.85 3.58 -5.53
C VAL A 43 2.97 3.59 -6.55
N GLU A 44 4.18 3.25 -6.10
CA GLU A 44 5.34 3.04 -6.95
C GLU A 44 5.85 1.62 -6.76
N ALA A 45 5.91 0.83 -7.84
CA ALA A 45 6.59 -0.45 -7.88
C ALA A 45 7.70 -0.38 -8.93
N LYS A 46 8.95 -0.49 -8.51
CA LYS A 46 10.13 -0.33 -9.38
C LYS A 46 10.95 -1.61 -9.39
N PRO A 47 11.20 -2.22 -10.57
CA PRO A 47 12.06 -3.39 -10.65
C PRO A 47 13.52 -2.96 -10.45
N ASN A 48 14.24 -3.69 -9.59
CA ASN A 48 15.68 -3.61 -9.49
C ASN A 48 16.30 -4.50 -10.57
N ILE A 49 16.87 -3.89 -11.61
CA ILE A 49 17.37 -4.59 -12.79
C ILE A 49 18.90 -4.65 -12.75
N ARG A 50 19.43 -5.86 -12.84
CA ARG A 50 20.86 -6.11 -13.04
C ARG A 50 21.12 -6.53 -14.47
N GLU A 51 22.04 -5.84 -15.12
CA GLU A 51 22.51 -6.19 -16.45
C GLU A 51 23.71 -7.15 -16.36
N ILE A 52 23.77 -8.11 -17.27
CA ILE A 52 24.91 -9.04 -17.36
C ILE A 52 26.02 -8.36 -18.18
N GLU A 53 27.17 -8.14 -17.54
CA GLU A 53 28.39 -7.62 -18.18
C GLU A 53 29.15 -8.74 -18.90
N PHE A 54 29.55 -8.50 -20.15
CA PHE A 54 30.43 -9.39 -20.91
C PHE A 54 31.22 -8.60 -21.96
N ASP A 55 32.37 -9.14 -22.38
CA ASP A 55 33.28 -8.48 -23.31
C ASP A 55 32.66 -8.35 -24.72
N GLY A 56 32.92 -7.22 -25.38
CA GLY A 56 32.35 -6.89 -26.70
C GLY A 56 30.98 -6.19 -26.67
N ARG A 57 30.36 -5.98 -25.50
CA ARG A 57 29.11 -5.22 -25.36
C ARG A 57 29.28 -3.71 -25.61
N ASN A 58 30.49 -3.16 -25.44
CA ASN A 58 30.82 -1.75 -25.65
C ASN A 58 29.82 -0.78 -24.97
N GLY A 59 29.34 -1.12 -23.77
CA GLY A 59 28.38 -0.31 -23.00
C GLY A 59 26.95 -0.22 -23.59
N LYS A 60 26.61 -0.99 -24.63
CA LYS A 60 25.27 -0.98 -25.23
C LYS A 60 24.31 -1.85 -24.42
N LYS A 61 23.07 -1.42 -24.24
CA LYS A 61 22.01 -2.27 -23.66
C LYS A 61 21.59 -3.35 -24.65
N ILE A 62 21.52 -4.60 -24.19
CA ILE A 62 21.18 -5.76 -25.03
C ILE A 62 19.89 -6.38 -24.51
N ALA A 63 18.86 -6.43 -25.35
CA ALA A 63 17.58 -7.06 -25.00
C ALA A 63 17.80 -8.53 -24.59
N GLY A 64 17.21 -8.92 -23.45
CA GLY A 64 17.31 -10.28 -22.90
C GLY A 64 18.54 -10.54 -22.03
N MET A 65 19.43 -9.56 -21.84
CA MET A 65 20.59 -9.65 -20.94
C MET A 65 20.35 -9.02 -19.55
N ASP A 66 19.11 -8.67 -19.26
CA ASP A 66 18.67 -8.08 -18.00
C ASP A 66 18.05 -9.15 -17.09
N ARG A 67 18.35 -9.09 -15.80
CA ARG A 67 17.69 -9.89 -14.75
C ARG A 67 17.06 -8.97 -13.72
N ILE A 68 15.81 -9.24 -13.36
CA ILE A 68 15.14 -8.59 -12.24
C ILE A 68 15.62 -9.27 -10.95
N LEU A 69 16.23 -8.51 -10.05
CA LEU A 69 16.67 -8.97 -8.73
C LEU A 69 15.56 -8.89 -7.67
N GLY A 70 14.61 -7.99 -7.87
CA GLY A 70 13.51 -7.74 -6.95
C GLY A 70 12.75 -6.48 -7.33
N TRP A 71 11.84 -6.07 -6.47
CA TRP A 71 10.98 -4.91 -6.64
C TRP A 71 11.00 -4.05 -5.39
N GLU A 72 11.22 -2.76 -5.56
CA GLU A 72 11.00 -1.76 -4.51
C GLU A 72 9.57 -1.25 -4.63
N VAL A 73 8.79 -1.43 -3.56
CA VAL A 73 7.37 -1.05 -3.52
C VAL A 73 7.15 0.01 -2.45
N LYS A 74 6.58 1.15 -2.84
CA LYS A 74 6.25 2.27 -1.96
C LYS A 74 4.81 2.72 -2.19
N ALA A 75 4.14 3.15 -1.14
CA ALA A 75 2.80 3.73 -1.20
C ALA A 75 2.69 4.96 -0.31
N GLU A 76 2.14 6.05 -0.83
CA GLU A 76 1.95 7.31 -0.11
C GLU A 76 0.47 7.70 -0.15
N THR A 77 -0.07 8.11 1.00
CA THR A 77 -1.45 8.58 1.14
C THR A 77 -1.58 9.60 2.27
N GLU A 78 -2.61 10.44 2.21
CA GLU A 78 -2.97 11.37 3.28
C GLU A 78 -4.35 10.98 3.83
N ALA A 79 -4.43 10.64 5.11
CA ALA A 79 -5.70 10.37 5.79
C ALA A 79 -6.22 11.64 6.47
N LEU A 80 -7.50 11.96 6.26
CA LEU A 80 -8.15 13.12 6.88
C LEU A 80 -8.68 12.83 8.29
N GLU A 81 -8.88 11.56 8.61
CA GLU A 81 -9.47 11.12 9.86
C GLU A 81 -8.40 10.66 10.85
N ALA A 82 -8.51 11.10 12.11
CA ALA A 82 -7.68 10.62 13.20
C ALA A 82 -8.28 9.33 13.80
N THR A 83 -8.01 8.19 13.19
CA THR A 83 -8.47 6.88 13.68
C THR A 83 -7.36 6.12 14.41
N PRO A 84 -7.69 5.18 15.33
CA PRO A 84 -6.73 4.25 15.91
C PRO A 84 -5.83 3.57 14.89
N THR A 85 -6.40 3.20 13.73
CA THR A 85 -5.70 2.53 12.62
C THR A 85 -4.63 3.41 12.00
N VAL A 86 -4.84 4.73 11.90
CA VAL A 86 -3.80 5.67 11.43
C VAL A 86 -2.60 5.67 12.39
N PHE A 87 -2.82 5.67 13.70
CA PHE A 87 -1.71 5.64 14.66
C PHE A 87 -0.95 4.31 14.62
N THR A 88 -1.67 3.18 14.60
CA THR A 88 -1.05 1.85 14.55
C THR A 88 -0.34 1.59 13.24
N ALA A 89 -0.87 2.08 12.12
CA ALA A 89 -0.21 2.02 10.81
C ALA A 89 1.11 2.80 10.78
N ASN A 90 1.21 3.88 11.56
CA ASN A 90 2.43 4.66 11.73
C ASN A 90 3.34 4.17 12.87
N GLY A 91 3.13 2.93 13.35
CA GLY A 91 4.02 2.27 14.31
C GLY A 91 3.75 2.60 15.77
N PHE A 92 2.63 3.27 16.10
CA PHE A 92 2.24 3.48 17.48
C PHE A 92 1.50 2.27 18.05
N VAL A 93 1.64 2.04 19.34
CA VAL A 93 0.92 1.00 20.09
C VAL A 93 0.10 1.64 21.20
N LYS A 94 -1.06 1.05 21.50
CA LYS A 94 -1.91 1.50 22.61
C LYS A 94 -1.23 1.16 23.93
N ASP A 95 -0.99 2.18 24.74
CA ASP A 95 -0.39 2.09 26.07
C ASP A 95 -1.45 1.63 27.09
N SER A 96 -1.03 0.84 28.07
CA SER A 96 -1.92 0.36 29.14
C SER A 96 -2.34 1.48 30.10
N THR A 97 -1.57 2.56 30.16
CA THR A 97 -1.82 3.79 30.93
C THR A 97 -2.80 4.67 30.16
N SER A 98 -4.02 4.18 29.98
CA SER A 98 -5.15 4.95 29.45
C SER A 98 -5.89 5.65 30.60
N SER A 99 -6.45 6.83 30.32
CA SER A 99 -7.35 7.51 31.25
C SER A 99 -8.80 7.11 30.95
N THR A 100 -9.74 7.46 31.81
CA THR A 100 -11.17 7.23 31.55
C THR A 100 -11.70 7.99 30.32
N LYS A 101 -10.95 8.98 29.81
CA LYS A 101 -11.36 9.84 28.69
C LYS A 101 -10.50 9.71 27.44
N PHE A 102 -9.27 9.20 27.57
CA PHE A 102 -8.28 9.19 26.50
C PHE A 102 -7.52 7.89 26.48
N ASP A 103 -7.46 7.30 25.30
CA ASP A 103 -6.50 6.27 24.96
C ASP A 103 -5.15 6.93 24.65
N LYS A 104 -4.08 6.35 25.19
CA LYS A 104 -2.71 6.79 24.97
C LYS A 104 -2.06 5.89 23.93
N TYR A 105 -1.45 6.49 22.92
CA TYR A 105 -0.66 5.79 21.91
C TYR A 105 0.80 6.24 22.03
N VAL A 106 1.73 5.29 22.05
CA VAL A 106 3.18 5.55 22.16
C VAL A 106 3.92 4.88 21.01
N PRO A 107 5.07 5.40 20.56
CA PRO A 107 5.88 4.74 19.54
C PRO A 107 6.23 3.31 19.96
N GLY A 108 6.00 2.35 19.07
CA GLY A 108 6.38 0.96 19.28
C GLY A 108 7.89 0.76 19.06
N GLU A 109 8.46 -0.22 19.76
CA GLU A 109 9.89 -0.58 19.62
C GLU A 109 10.17 -1.55 18.47
N LYS A 110 9.12 -2.03 17.79
CA LYS A 110 9.21 -3.03 16.71
C LYS A 110 8.43 -2.57 15.50
N LEU A 111 9.01 -2.79 14.31
CA LEU A 111 8.26 -2.69 13.08
C LEU A 111 7.14 -3.74 13.06
N THR A 112 5.92 -3.27 12.84
CA THR A 112 4.79 -4.14 12.58
C THR A 112 4.52 -4.13 11.08
N HIS A 113 4.59 -5.31 10.47
CA HIS A 113 4.27 -5.50 9.06
C HIS A 113 2.81 -5.95 8.95
N LYS A 114 2.05 -5.30 8.08
CA LYS A 114 0.67 -5.63 7.73
C LYS A 114 0.48 -5.42 6.24
N ASP A 115 -0.60 -5.90 5.66
CA ASP A 115 -0.86 -5.67 4.25
C ASP A 115 -1.57 -4.34 4.04
N LEU A 116 -1.23 -3.68 2.92
CA LEU A 116 -1.91 -2.48 2.44
C LEU A 116 -2.67 -2.85 1.16
N VAL A 117 -3.99 -2.75 1.19
CA VAL A 117 -4.85 -3.05 0.04
C VAL A 117 -5.57 -1.80 -0.43
N LEU A 118 -5.56 -1.61 -1.74
CA LEU A 118 -6.18 -0.50 -2.43
C LEU A 118 -7.24 -1.05 -3.36
N VAL A 119 -8.45 -0.50 -3.26
CA VAL A 119 -9.56 -0.89 -4.13
C VAL A 119 -9.98 0.32 -4.94
N GLY A 120 -9.64 0.33 -6.23
CA GLY A 120 -9.97 1.40 -7.18
C GLY A 120 -11.12 1.00 -8.11
N LYS A 121 -12.07 1.92 -8.32
CA LYS A 121 -13.15 1.73 -9.28
C LYS A 121 -12.66 1.96 -10.71
N LEU A 122 -12.97 1.04 -11.61
CA LEU A 122 -12.70 1.17 -13.04
C LEU A 122 -13.92 1.77 -13.75
N TYR A 123 -13.68 2.69 -14.66
CA TYR A 123 -14.75 3.29 -15.46
C TYR A 123 -15.43 2.22 -16.33
N LYS A 124 -16.76 2.08 -16.18
CA LYS A 124 -17.60 1.10 -16.89
C LYS A 124 -17.28 -0.37 -16.59
N SER A 125 -16.72 -0.68 -15.42
CA SER A 125 -16.57 -2.04 -14.90
C SER A 125 -17.36 -2.19 -13.60
N ASP A 126 -18.05 -3.31 -13.45
CA ASP A 126 -18.66 -3.70 -12.17
C ASP A 126 -17.65 -4.28 -11.18
N GLN A 127 -16.47 -4.66 -11.69
CA GLN A 127 -15.37 -5.22 -10.90
C GLN A 127 -14.28 -4.16 -10.67
N PRO A 128 -13.76 -4.04 -9.43
CA PRO A 128 -12.69 -3.08 -9.12
C PRO A 128 -11.33 -3.57 -9.62
N CYS A 129 -10.37 -2.64 -9.66
CA CYS A 129 -8.95 -2.97 -9.68
C CYS A 129 -8.45 -3.00 -8.23
N ILE A 130 -7.72 -4.04 -7.85
CA ILE A 130 -7.18 -4.19 -6.50
C ILE A 130 -5.65 -4.20 -6.57
N ILE A 131 -5.00 -3.37 -5.76
CA ILE A 131 -3.54 -3.42 -5.55
C ILE A 131 -3.32 -3.89 -4.12
N HIS A 132 -2.56 -4.96 -3.94
CA HIS A 132 -2.26 -5.56 -2.64
C HIS A 132 -0.76 -5.50 -2.42
N ILE A 133 -0.32 -4.66 -1.48
CA ILE A 133 1.08 -4.55 -1.07
C ILE A 133 1.25 -5.39 0.19
N LYS A 134 2.14 -6.38 0.10
CA LYS A 134 2.37 -7.37 1.16
C LYS A 134 3.39 -6.85 2.17
N ASN A 135 3.19 -7.19 3.44
CA ASN A 135 4.10 -6.83 4.54
C ASN A 135 4.49 -5.34 4.53
N ALA A 136 3.54 -4.47 4.23
CA ALA A 136 3.71 -3.03 4.32
C ALA A 136 3.98 -2.57 5.76
N TYR A 137 4.83 -1.56 5.91
CA TYR A 137 5.07 -0.86 7.16
C TYR A 137 5.32 0.63 6.90
N SER A 138 5.02 1.49 7.87
CA SER A 138 5.35 2.92 7.77
C SER A 138 6.85 3.15 7.97
N GLY A 139 7.53 3.66 6.94
CA GLY A 139 8.97 3.94 6.97
C GLY A 139 9.32 5.29 7.60
N GLU A 140 8.38 6.23 7.59
CA GLU A 140 8.59 7.62 8.02
C GLU A 140 7.90 7.95 9.36
N GLY A 141 7.03 7.06 9.85
CA GLY A 141 6.25 7.30 11.06
C GLY A 141 5.11 8.30 10.83
N LEU A 142 4.59 8.87 11.93
CA LEU A 142 3.44 9.77 11.88
C LEU A 142 3.87 11.19 11.54
N ALA A 143 3.39 11.72 10.41
CA ALA A 143 3.50 13.13 10.05
C ALA A 143 2.10 13.77 9.99
N PHE A 144 1.93 14.88 10.70
CA PHE A 144 0.68 15.65 10.74
C PHE A 144 0.94 17.06 10.24
N GLU A 145 0.14 17.51 9.29
CA GLU A 145 0.17 18.88 8.77
C GLU A 145 -1.23 19.49 8.79
N GLN A 146 -1.29 20.78 9.12
CA GLN A 146 -2.49 21.59 9.03
C GLN A 146 -2.12 22.97 8.50
N LYS A 147 -2.90 23.50 7.56
CA LYS A 147 -2.73 24.83 6.99
C LYS A 147 -4.06 25.58 7.07
N ASP A 148 -4.00 26.91 7.18
CA ASP A 148 -5.19 27.74 7.16
C ASP A 148 -5.90 27.63 5.80
N GLY A 149 -7.21 27.40 5.81
CA GLY A 149 -8.01 27.16 4.59
C GLY A 149 -7.95 25.74 4.01
N GLU A 150 -7.24 24.79 4.66
CA GLU A 150 -7.19 23.37 4.27
C GLU A 150 -7.60 22.46 5.44
N GLU A 151 -8.18 21.29 5.14
CA GLU A 151 -8.37 20.24 6.15
C GLU A 151 -7.03 19.71 6.65
N ALA A 152 -6.96 19.35 7.93
CA ALA A 152 -5.79 18.70 8.50
C ALA A 152 -5.64 17.26 7.96
N GLY A 153 -4.41 16.80 7.80
CA GLY A 153 -4.11 15.50 7.23
C GLY A 153 -2.95 14.79 7.91
N PHE A 154 -3.04 13.47 7.99
CA PHE A 154 -1.98 12.56 8.39
C PHE A 154 -1.33 11.97 7.15
N LYS A 155 -0.10 12.38 6.87
CA LYS A 155 0.69 11.80 5.78
C LYS A 155 1.25 10.46 6.22
N MET A 156 1.13 9.46 5.35
CA MET A 156 1.57 8.10 5.60
C MET A 156 2.35 7.59 4.39
N ALA A 157 3.53 7.03 4.65
CA ALA A 157 4.42 6.46 3.65
C ALA A 157 4.75 5.02 4.01
N PHE A 158 4.26 4.09 3.20
CA PHE A 158 4.41 2.65 3.39
C PHE A 158 5.47 2.06 2.45
N VAL A 159 6.18 1.06 2.94
CA VAL A 159 7.14 0.26 2.16
C VAL A 159 6.69 -1.20 2.21
N GLY A 160 6.52 -1.82 1.04
CA GLY A 160 6.25 -3.27 0.92
C GLY A 160 7.52 -4.08 1.11
N ALA A 161 7.45 -5.20 1.83
CA ALA A 161 8.61 -6.00 2.20
C ALA A 161 8.49 -7.47 1.82
N TYR A 162 9.62 -8.07 1.44
CA TYR A 162 9.71 -9.50 1.16
C TYR A 162 9.61 -10.32 2.45
N THR A 163 8.98 -11.49 2.36
CA THR A 163 9.00 -12.48 3.44
C THR A 163 10.30 -13.27 3.41
N ILE A 164 10.91 -13.50 4.58
CA ILE A 164 12.13 -14.30 4.69
C ILE A 164 11.90 -15.70 4.09
N GLY A 165 12.77 -16.09 3.16
CA GLY A 165 12.71 -17.41 2.51
C GLY A 165 11.66 -17.52 1.40
N SER A 166 11.04 -16.42 0.99
CA SER A 166 10.14 -16.35 -0.17
C SER A 166 10.68 -15.41 -1.23
N ASP A 167 10.56 -15.81 -2.49
CA ASP A 167 10.85 -14.97 -3.65
C ASP A 167 9.60 -14.21 -4.15
N GLU A 168 8.47 -14.33 -3.44
CA GLU A 168 7.24 -13.61 -3.78
C GLU A 168 7.46 -12.10 -3.73
N MET A 169 7.03 -11.43 -4.80
CA MET A 169 7.07 -9.97 -4.87
C MET A 169 6.12 -9.38 -3.82
N PRO A 170 6.49 -8.27 -3.16
CA PRO A 170 5.68 -7.65 -2.12
C PRO A 170 4.50 -6.83 -2.68
N ILE A 171 4.04 -7.15 -3.89
CA ILE A 171 2.90 -6.51 -4.54
C ILE A 171 2.21 -7.49 -5.49
N ASP A 172 0.88 -7.53 -5.41
CA ASP A 172 -0.01 -8.17 -6.37
C ASP A 172 -0.98 -7.12 -6.93
N VAL A 173 -1.33 -7.27 -8.21
CA VAL A 173 -2.33 -6.43 -8.88
C VAL A 173 -3.41 -7.32 -9.48
N TYR A 174 -4.63 -7.20 -8.96
CA TYR A 174 -5.80 -7.90 -9.46
C TYR A 174 -6.58 -6.97 -10.39
N TYR A 175 -6.47 -7.24 -11.69
CA TYR A 175 -7.23 -6.53 -12.72
C TYR A 175 -8.41 -7.39 -13.16
N PRO A 176 -9.62 -6.82 -13.32
CA PRO A 176 -10.76 -7.61 -13.76
C PRO A 176 -10.53 -8.15 -15.16
N LYS A 177 -11.00 -9.39 -15.38
CA LYS A 177 -10.98 -10.00 -16.70
C LYS A 177 -11.84 -9.16 -17.64
N ALA A 178 -11.41 -9.04 -18.90
CA ALA A 178 -12.26 -8.48 -19.94
C ALA A 178 -13.61 -9.22 -19.94
N PRO A 179 -14.74 -8.52 -20.15
CA PRO A 179 -16.03 -9.19 -20.23
C PRO A 179 -15.95 -10.27 -21.31
N THR A 180 -16.24 -11.52 -20.93
CA THR A 180 -16.41 -12.61 -21.88
C THR A 180 -17.52 -12.19 -22.84
N LYS A 181 -17.17 -11.96 -24.10
CA LYS A 181 -18.14 -11.64 -25.15
C LYS A 181 -19.02 -12.84 -25.45
#